data_AF-A0A933U5B5-F1
#
_entry.id   AF-A0A933U5B5-F1
#
_cell.length_a   1.000
_cell.length_b   1.000
_cell.length_c   1.000
_cell.angle_alpha   90.00
_cell.angle_beta   90.00
_cell.angle_gamma   90.00
#
_symmetry.space_group_name_H-M   'P 1'
#
loop_
_entity.id
_entity.type
_entity.pdbx_description
1 polymer ?
#
loop_
_entity_poly.entity_id
_entity_poly.type
_entity_poly.pdbx_seq_one_letter_code
_entity_poly.pdbx_strand_id
1 'polypeptide(L)'
;MTKRATQTKNTDSKGRLTLGEAFANRTIIIEERGDEIVLHLARVIPEREAWLYDNPTALGSVRRGLKQAKERNLSDGPNLANAAKLANKLRDDEGE
;
A
#
# COMPACT_ATOMS: atom_id res chain seq x y z
N MET A 1 -19.77 14.14 12.70
CA MET A 1 -20.95 14.53 11.90
C MET A 1 -20.51 14.71 10.46
N THR A 2 -20.81 13.74 9.58
CA THR A 2 -20.45 13.85 8.16
C THR A 2 -21.44 14.78 7.48
N LYS A 3 -20.99 15.95 7.05
CA LYS A 3 -21.81 16.95 6.35
C LYS A 3 -22.26 16.36 5.00
N ARG A 4 -23.56 16.09 4.85
CA ARG A 4 -24.13 15.77 3.54
C ARG A 4 -24.29 17.06 2.75
N ALA A 5 -23.51 17.21 1.69
CA ALA A 5 -23.66 18.28 0.72
C ALA A 5 -24.25 17.66 -0.55
N THR A 6 -25.47 18.03 -0.89
CA THR A 6 -26.11 17.64 -2.16
C THR A 6 -25.89 18.77 -3.15
N GLN A 7 -25.26 18.46 -4.28
CA GLN A 7 -25.03 19.43 -5.35
C GLN A 7 -25.45 18.80 -6.69
N THR A 8 -26.30 19.51 -7.43
CA THR A 8 -26.66 19.13 -8.80
C THR A 8 -25.59 19.63 -9.75
N LYS A 9 -25.11 18.74 -10.62
CA LYS A 9 -24.17 19.06 -11.70
C LYS A 9 -24.67 18.42 -12.98
N ASN A 10 -24.51 19.12 -14.09
CA ASN A 10 -24.87 18.61 -15.41
C ASN A 10 -23.66 17.96 -16.07
N THR A 11 -23.91 16.95 -16.90
CA THR A 11 -22.91 16.38 -17.80
C THR A 11 -22.68 17.30 -18.98
N ASP A 12 -21.50 17.20 -19.58
CA ASP A 12 -21.22 17.91 -20.83
C ASP A 12 -21.69 17.11 -22.06
N SER A 13 -21.48 17.66 -23.26
CA SER A 13 -21.86 17.02 -24.53
C SER A 13 -21.17 15.69 -24.82
N LYS A 14 -20.16 15.31 -24.04
CA LYS A 14 -19.45 14.03 -24.12
C LYS A 14 -19.81 13.11 -22.95
N GLY A 15 -20.82 13.46 -22.16
CA GLY A 15 -21.27 12.68 -21.00
C GLY A 15 -20.33 12.75 -19.79
N ARG A 16 -19.37 13.69 -19.74
CA ARG A 16 -18.42 13.79 -18.62
C ARG A 16 -19.05 14.53 -17.44
N LEU A 17 -18.84 14.02 -16.22
CA LEU A 17 -19.25 14.65 -14.97
C LEU A 17 -18.03 15.13 -14.18
N THR A 18 -17.96 16.43 -13.87
CA THR A 18 -16.82 17.01 -13.13
C THR A 18 -17.05 16.97 -11.62
N LEU A 19 -16.32 16.12 -10.91
CA LEU A 19 -16.43 15.96 -9.45
C LEU A 19 -15.80 17.12 -8.67
N GLY A 20 -14.84 17.83 -9.26
CA GLY A 20 -14.13 18.98 -8.66
C GLY A 20 -12.74 18.61 -8.14
N GLU A 21 -12.00 19.61 -7.65
CA GLU A 21 -10.59 19.50 -7.26
C GLU A 21 -10.33 18.47 -6.15
N ALA A 22 -11.26 18.30 -5.22
CA ALA A 22 -11.17 17.31 -4.15
C ALA A 22 -10.99 15.86 -4.65
N PHE A 23 -11.41 15.60 -5.90
CA PHE A 23 -11.34 14.29 -6.56
C PHE A 23 -10.35 14.27 -7.74
N ALA A 24 -9.56 15.34 -7.93
CA ALA A 24 -8.58 15.41 -9.01
C ALA A 24 -7.49 14.35 -8.84
N ASN A 25 -7.05 13.75 -9.96
CA ASN A 25 -6.02 12.71 -10.01
C ASN A 25 -6.28 11.50 -9.10
N ARG A 26 -7.55 11.20 -8.81
CA ARG A 26 -7.98 10.01 -8.07
C ARG A 26 -8.57 8.98 -9.04
N THR A 27 -8.25 7.71 -8.82
CA THR A 27 -8.93 6.60 -9.49
C THR A 27 -10.27 6.36 -8.79
N ILE A 28 -11.34 6.23 -9.56
CA ILE A 28 -12.70 6.02 -9.06
C ILE A 28 -13.23 4.72 -9.66
N ILE A 29 -13.84 3.88 -8.82
CA ILE A 29 -14.62 2.72 -9.24
C ILE A 29 -16.06 3.21 -9.44
N ILE A 30 -16.61 2.94 -10.62
CA ILE A 30 -17.99 3.28 -10.97
C ILE A 30 -18.80 1.99 -10.85
N GLU A 31 -19.84 2.01 -10.03
CA GLU A 31 -20.78 0.91 -9.85
C GLU A 31 -22.18 1.37 -10.29
N GLU A 32 -22.74 0.71 -11.30
CA GLU A 32 -24.09 0.96 -11.79
C GLU A 32 -25.09 0.08 -11.02
N ARG A 33 -26.10 0.70 -10.41
CA ARG A 33 -27.15 0.05 -9.61
C ARG A 33 -28.53 0.46 -10.11
N GLY A 34 -28.97 -0.16 -11.19
CA GLY A 34 -30.24 0.20 -11.85
C GLY A 34 -30.17 1.64 -12.36
N ASP A 35 -30.99 2.51 -11.80
CA ASP A 35 -31.03 3.94 -12.15
C ASP A 35 -30.02 4.80 -11.37
N GLU A 36 -29.25 4.21 -10.45
CA GLU A 36 -28.26 4.89 -9.64
C GLU A 36 -26.83 4.60 -10.09
N ILE A 37 -25.95 5.60 -9.98
CA ILE A 37 -24.50 5.43 -10.14
C ILE A 37 -23.84 5.71 -8.79
N VAL A 38 -23.09 4.73 -8.27
CA VAL A 38 -22.32 4.84 -7.03
C VAL A 38 -20.83 4.96 -7.37
N LEU A 39 -20.18 5.98 -6.81
CA LEU A 39 -18.76 6.25 -7.02
C LEU A 39 -17.97 5.89 -5.77
N HIS A 40 -16.98 5.00 -5.91
CA HIS A 40 -16.08 4.62 -4.82
C HIS A 40 -14.65 5.08 -5.12
N LEU A 41 -13.96 5.64 -4.12
CA LEU A 41 -12.55 5.97 -4.26
C LEU A 41 -11.72 4.69 -4.35
N ALA A 42 -11.02 4.50 -5.45
CA ALA A 42 -10.14 3.36 -5.63
C ALA A 42 -8.80 3.63 -4.94
N ARG A 43 -8.24 2.61 -4.29
CA ARG A 43 -6.84 2.58 -3.89
C ARG A 43 -6.10 1.64 -4.84
N VAL A 44 -5.21 2.21 -5.64
CA VAL A 44 -4.42 1.44 -6.61
C VAL A 44 -3.23 0.79 -5.90
N ILE A 45 -3.04 -0.50 -6.13
CA ILE A 45 -1.89 -1.27 -5.63
C ILE A 45 -1.04 -1.62 -6.85
N PRO A 46 0.27 -1.30 -6.87
CA PRO A 46 1.16 -1.73 -7.94
C PRO A 46 1.16 -3.25 -8.10
N GLU A 47 1.21 -3.75 -9.34
CA GLU A 47 1.14 -5.19 -9.62
C GLU A 47 2.18 -6.01 -8.85
N ARG A 48 3.43 -5.54 -8.80
CA ARG A 48 4.53 -6.17 -8.05
C ARG A 48 4.29 -6.27 -6.53
N GLU A 49 3.32 -5.54 -6.01
CA GLU A 49 2.92 -5.51 -4.59
C GLU A 49 1.58 -6.20 -4.33
N ALA A 50 0.80 -6.51 -5.39
CA ALA A 50 -0.52 -7.12 -5.27
C ALA A 50 -0.47 -8.49 -4.58
N TRP A 51 0.57 -9.28 -4.86
CA TRP A 51 0.79 -10.61 -4.26
C TRP A 51 0.71 -10.60 -2.72
N LEU A 52 1.13 -9.51 -2.08
CA LEU A 52 1.10 -9.40 -0.62
C LEU A 52 -0.33 -9.39 -0.10
N TYR A 53 -1.25 -8.76 -0.84
CA TYR A 53 -2.66 -8.68 -0.48
C TYR A 53 -3.42 -9.97 -0.77
N ASP A 54 -2.96 -10.76 -1.74
CA ASP A 54 -3.51 -12.07 -2.07
C ASP A 54 -3.05 -13.18 -1.11
N ASN A 55 -2.04 -12.91 -0.27
CA ASN A 55 -1.51 -13.84 0.73
C ASN A 55 -1.79 -13.35 2.16
N PRO A 56 -2.90 -13.80 2.80
CA PRO A 56 -3.27 -13.37 4.14
C PRO A 56 -2.20 -13.61 5.20
N THR A 57 -1.42 -14.70 5.05
CA THR A 57 -0.36 -15.07 5.98
C THR A 57 0.82 -14.10 5.90
N ALA A 58 1.27 -13.78 4.67
CA ALA A 58 2.33 -12.81 4.44
C ALA A 58 1.91 -11.41 4.91
N LEU A 59 0.71 -10.97 4.52
CA LEU A 59 0.15 -9.68 4.95
C LEU A 59 0.05 -9.57 6.47
N GLY A 60 -0.44 -10.62 7.12
CA GLY A 60 -0.50 -10.70 8.59
C GLY A 60 0.87 -10.56 9.23
N SER A 61 1.89 -11.20 8.66
CA SER A 61 3.26 -11.14 9.16
C SER A 61 3.87 -9.75 9.02
N VAL A 62 3.69 -9.10 7.86
CA VAL A 62 4.14 -7.71 7.65
C VAL A 62 3.44 -6.75 8.61
N ARG A 63 2.12 -6.87 8.79
CA ARG A 63 1.36 -6.03 9.74
C ARG A 63 1.83 -6.21 11.18
N ARG A 64 2.12 -7.43 11.61
CA ARG A 64 2.69 -7.70 12.94
C ARG A 64 4.06 -7.05 13.09
N GLY A 65 4.94 -7.19 12.10
CA GLY A 65 6.26 -6.54 12.11
C GLY A 65 6.18 -5.02 12.19
N LEU A 66 5.29 -4.39 11.42
CA LEU A 66 5.05 -2.94 11.47
C LEU A 66 4.55 -2.49 12.85
N LYS A 67 3.70 -3.28 13.50
CA LYS A 67 3.24 -3.01 14.87
C LYS A 67 4.39 -3.10 15.87
N GLN A 68 5.17 -4.17 15.82
CA GLN A 68 6.35 -4.37 16.68
C GLN A 68 7.36 -3.23 16.53
N ALA A 69 7.64 -2.82 15.30
CA ALA A 69 8.54 -1.70 15.02
C ALA A 69 8.04 -0.38 15.62
N LYS A 70 6.73 -0.10 15.51
CA LYS A 70 6.10 1.07 16.14
C LYS A 70 6.23 1.04 17.66
N GLU A 71 6.14 -0.15 18.27
CA GLU A 71 6.26 -0.39 19.70
C GLU A 71 7.72 -0.49 20.17
N ARG A 72 8.71 -0.32 19.26
CA ARG A 72 10.15 -0.53 19.51
C ARG A 72 10.49 -1.92 20.04
N ASN A 73 9.63 -2.90 19.79
CA ASN A 73 9.87 -4.30 20.07
C ASN A 73 10.66 -4.91 18.91
N LEU A 74 11.94 -4.57 18.84
CA LEU A 74 12.87 -5.02 17.81
C LEU A 74 13.65 -6.23 18.34
N SER A 75 13.96 -7.18 17.45
CA SER A 75 14.92 -8.23 17.76
C SER A 75 16.29 -7.62 18.00
N ASP A 76 17.12 -8.30 18.79
CA ASP A 76 18.54 -7.98 18.84
C ASP A 76 19.14 -8.08 17.43
N GLY A 77 19.86 -7.03 17.04
CA GLY A 77 20.53 -7.00 15.74
C GLY A 77 21.59 -8.09 15.62
N PRO A 78 22.03 -8.41 14.39
CA PRO A 78 23.12 -9.36 14.20
C PRO A 78 24.38 -8.90 14.94
N ASN A 79 25.13 -9.84 15.51
CA ASN A 79 26.41 -9.53 16.12
C ASN A 79 27.44 -9.21 15.03
N LEU A 80 27.57 -7.91 14.73
CA LEU A 80 28.44 -7.40 13.68
C LEU A 80 29.92 -7.75 13.92
N ALA A 81 30.35 -7.86 15.18
CA ALA A 81 31.73 -8.24 15.50
C ALA A 81 32.01 -9.70 15.12
N ASN A 82 31.08 -10.63 15.38
CA ASN A 82 31.21 -12.02 14.95
C ASN A 82 31.10 -12.15 13.42
N ALA A 83 30.22 -11.38 12.78
CA ALA A 83 30.11 -11.34 11.32
C ALA A 83 31.42 -10.86 10.68
N ALA A 84 32.05 -9.81 11.22
CA ALA A 84 33.35 -9.33 10.74
C ALA A 84 34.48 -10.36 10.91
N LYS A 85 34.51 -11.07 12.05
CA LYS A 85 35.48 -12.16 12.28
C LYS A 85 35.31 -13.30 11.27
N LEU A 86 34.07 -13.69 10.97
CA LEU A 86 33.79 -14.70 9.95
C LEU A 86 34.20 -14.22 8.55
N ALA A 87 33.89 -12.97 8.20
CA ALA A 87 34.24 -12.39 6.91
C ALA A 87 35.75 -12.38 6.66
N ASN A 88 36.57 -12.13 7.70
CA ASN A 88 38.02 -12.22 7.58
C ASN A 88 38.48 -13.66 7.30
N LYS A 89 37.95 -14.65 8.04
CA LYS A 89 38.29 -16.06 7.82
C LYS A 89 38.00 -16.55 6.41
N LEU A 90 36.90 -16.09 5.80
CA LEU A 90 36.52 -16.46 4.43
C LEU A 90 37.43 -15.85 3.35
N ARG A 91 38.17 -14.79 3.65
CA ARG A 91 39.12 -14.17 2.72
C ARG A 91 40.48 -14.86 2.72
N ASP A 92 40.77 -15.63 3.78
CA ASP A 92 42.04 -16.34 3.94
C ASP A 92 42.07 -17.68 3.18
N ASP A 93 40.92 -18.17 2.65
CA ASP A 93 40.81 -19.44 1.90
C ASP A 93 40.96 -19.28 0.36
N GLU A 94 41.18 -18.07 -0.16
CA GLU A 94 41.39 -17.81 -1.61
C GLU A 94 42.87 -17.71 -2.03
N GLY A 95 43.81 -18.21 -1.23
CA GLY A 95 45.24 -18.15 -1.55
C GLY A 95 46.06 -19.35 -1.08
N GLU A 96 46.11 -20.40 -1.92
CA GLU A 96 47.33 -21.09 -2.41
C GLU A 96 46.95 -22.25 -3.34
#